data_AF-A0A850P0N3-F1
#
_entry.id   AF-A0A850P0N3-F1
#
_cell.length_a   1.000
_cell.length_b   1.000
_cell.length_c   1.000
_cell.angle_alpha   90.00
_cell.angle_beta   90.00
_cell.angle_gamma   90.00
#
_symmetry.space_group_name_H-M   'P 1'
#
loop_
_entity.id
_entity.type
_entity.pdbx_description
1 polymer ?
#
loop_
_entity_poly.entity_id
_entity_poly.type
_entity_poly.pdbx_seq_one_letter_code
_entity_poly.pdbx_strand_id
1 'polypeptide(L)'
;MIRALFALTLSSLALSACQSPPERTLTAAERGVPAAYLQPGPVDLTLPGADGAALPTRVWRASGTQHGVILALHGFTDSRDGWQFAAPGFVRAGYTVYAPDQRGFGAA
;
A
#
# COMPACT_ATOMS: atom_id res chain seq x y z
N MET A 1 2.63 49.10 -13.99
CA MET A 1 3.16 47.87 -14.64
C MET A 1 4.18 47.14 -13.77
N ILE A 2 5.19 47.81 -13.18
CA ILE A 2 6.22 47.19 -12.31
C ILE A 2 5.65 46.44 -11.08
N ARG A 3 4.61 46.96 -10.42
CA ARG A 3 3.96 46.31 -9.26
C ARG A 3 3.24 44.99 -9.63
N ALA A 4 2.71 44.90 -10.85
CA ALA A 4 2.04 43.69 -11.33
C ALA A 4 3.05 42.60 -11.71
N LEU A 5 4.20 42.97 -12.28
CA LEU A 5 5.29 42.02 -12.54
C LEU A 5 5.87 41.42 -11.24
N PHE A 6 6.03 42.23 -10.19
CA PHE A 6 6.52 41.75 -8.88
C PHE A 6 5.55 40.78 -8.19
N ALA A 7 4.23 41.03 -8.29
CA ALA A 7 3.23 40.13 -7.73
C ALA A 7 3.16 38.79 -8.49
N LEU A 8 3.39 38.81 -9.81
CA LEU A 8 3.40 37.62 -10.65
C LEU A 8 4.64 36.75 -10.39
N THR A 9 5.82 37.35 -10.25
CA THR A 9 7.06 36.61 -9.94
C THR A 9 7.03 36.01 -8.53
N LEU A 10 6.49 36.73 -7.55
CA LEU A 10 6.38 36.23 -6.16
C LEU A 10 5.39 35.07 -6.03
N SER A 11 4.30 35.06 -6.82
CA SER A 11 3.38 33.91 -6.90
C SER A 11 4.04 32.66 -7.48
N SER A 12 4.86 32.81 -8.54
CA SER A 12 5.53 31.67 -9.17
C SER A 12 6.54 30.97 -8.24
N LEU A 13 7.20 31.72 -7.35
CA LEU A 13 8.12 31.13 -6.36
C LEU A 13 7.38 30.34 -5.26
N ALA A 14 6.16 30.75 -4.90
CA ALA A 14 5.37 30.07 -3.86
C ALA A 14 4.84 28.69 -4.29
N LEU A 15 4.64 28.45 -5.60
CA LEU A 15 4.15 27.16 -6.11
C LEU A 15 5.25 26.07 -6.22
N SER A 16 6.53 26.43 -6.22
CA SER A 16 7.62 25.45 -6.37
C SER A 16 7.95 24.70 -5.07
N ALA A 17 7.37 25.09 -3.94
CA ALA A 17 7.67 24.51 -2.63
C ALA A 17 6.97 23.16 -2.36
N CYS A 18 6.07 22.71 -3.24
CA CYS A 18 5.36 21.43 -3.09
C CYS A 18 6.03 20.27 -3.85
N GLN A 19 7.18 20.47 -4.49
CA GLN A 19 7.91 19.36 -5.12
C GLN A 19 8.74 18.65 -4.05
N SER A 20 8.18 17.59 -3.46
CA SER A 20 8.97 16.64 -2.68
C SER A 20 10.13 16.12 -3.54
N PRO A 21 11.37 16.02 -3.01
CA PRO A 21 12.45 15.37 -3.74
C PRO A 21 12.00 13.96 -4.13
N PRO A 22 12.39 13.44 -5.31
CA PRO A 22 12.06 12.08 -5.67
C PRO A 22 12.58 11.15 -4.58
N GLU A 23 11.67 10.45 -3.89
CA GLU A 23 12.08 9.46 -2.90
C GLU A 23 12.94 8.42 -3.60
N ARG A 24 14.22 8.36 -3.21
CA ARG A 24 15.12 7.33 -3.71
C ARG A 24 14.71 6.02 -3.07
N THR A 25 13.92 5.23 -3.79
CA THR A 25 13.56 3.87 -3.38
C THR A 25 14.82 3.01 -3.39
N LEU A 26 15.38 2.73 -2.21
CA LEU A 26 16.49 1.79 -2.08
C LEU A 26 16.01 0.38 -2.39
N THR A 27 16.81 -0.36 -3.15
CA THR A 27 16.59 -1.79 -3.34
C THR A 27 16.72 -2.52 -1.99
N ALA A 28 16.10 -3.69 -1.87
CA ALA A 28 16.20 -4.50 -0.67
C ALA A 28 17.65 -4.97 -0.39
N ALA A 29 18.44 -5.18 -1.45
CA ALA A 29 19.86 -5.48 -1.34
C ALA A 29 20.66 -4.32 -0.72
N GLU A 30 20.40 -3.08 -1.14
CA GLU A 30 21.04 -1.88 -0.57
C GLU A 30 20.65 -1.63 0.89
N ARG A 31 19.48 -2.11 1.32
CA ARG A 31 19.01 -2.04 2.72
C ARG A 31 19.54 -3.17 3.61
N GLY A 32 20.37 -4.08 3.07
CA GLY A 32 20.86 -5.23 3.83
C GLY A 32 19.76 -6.19 4.26
N VAL A 33 18.62 -6.19 3.56
CA VAL A 33 17.48 -7.07 3.87
C VAL A 33 17.86 -8.49 3.42
N PRO A 34 17.88 -9.48 4.33
CA PRO A 34 18.23 -10.85 3.95
C PRO A 34 17.30 -11.37 2.85
N ALA A 35 17.83 -12.15 1.91
CA ALA A 35 17.05 -12.67 0.78
C ALA A 35 15.79 -13.45 1.20
N ALA A 36 15.78 -14.02 2.41
CA ALA A 36 14.60 -14.66 3.02
C ALA A 36 13.39 -13.72 3.17
N TYR A 37 13.62 -12.40 3.23
CA TYR A 37 12.60 -11.35 3.27
C TYR A 37 12.25 -10.79 1.88
N LEU A 38 12.91 -11.23 0.81
CA LEU A 38 12.52 -10.95 -0.58
C LEU A 38 11.36 -11.88 -0.98
N GLN A 39 10.26 -11.81 -0.24
CA GLN A 39 9.01 -12.37 -0.73
C GLN A 39 8.44 -11.42 -1.79
N PRO A 40 7.71 -11.92 -2.81
CA PRO A 40 6.89 -11.04 -3.64
C PRO A 40 6.08 -10.15 -2.70
N GLY A 41 6.26 -8.84 -2.84
CA GLY A 41 5.52 -7.87 -2.03
C GLY A 41 4.01 -8.11 -2.19
N PRO A 42 3.21 -7.61 -1.25
CA PRO A 42 1.77 -7.65 -1.42
C PRO A 42 1.37 -7.03 -2.75
N VAL A 43 0.34 -7.60 -3.38
CA VAL A 43 -0.31 -6.98 -4.53
C VAL A 43 -1.63 -6.39 -4.08
N ASP A 44 -1.93 -5.19 -4.56
CA ASP A 44 -3.25 -4.58 -4.39
C ASP A 44 -4.11 -4.92 -5.61
N LEU A 45 -5.34 -5.34 -5.37
CA LEU A 45 -6.38 -5.61 -6.38
C LEU A 45 -7.74 -5.15 -5.84
N THR A 46 -8.77 -5.15 -6.66
CA THR A 46 -10.14 -4.84 -6.21
C THR A 46 -11.04 -6.05 -6.40
N LEU A 47 -11.66 -6.51 -5.32
CA LEU A 47 -12.66 -7.57 -5.36
C LEU A 47 -14.07 -6.98 -5.45
N PRO A 48 -14.98 -7.58 -6.23
CA PRO A 48 -16.39 -7.22 -6.19
C PRO A 48 -17.04 -7.79 -4.93
N GLY A 49 -17.68 -6.92 -4.15
CA GLY A 49 -18.61 -7.31 -3.10
C GLY A 49 -19.88 -7.94 -3.67
N ALA A 50 -20.64 -8.65 -2.84
CA ALA A 50 -21.85 -9.34 -3.27
C ALA A 50 -22.92 -8.43 -3.93
N ASP A 51 -22.94 -7.14 -3.60
CA ASP A 51 -23.83 -6.14 -4.21
C ASP A 51 -23.15 -5.28 -5.30
N GLY A 52 -21.94 -5.67 -5.72
CA GLY A 52 -21.15 -4.95 -6.72
C GLY A 52 -20.22 -3.86 -6.18
N ALA A 53 -20.20 -3.58 -4.87
CA ALA A 53 -19.24 -2.60 -4.33
C ALA A 53 -17.79 -3.02 -4.59
N ALA A 54 -16.95 -2.04 -4.89
CA ALA A 54 -15.51 -2.23 -5.05
C ALA A 54 -14.85 -2.38 -3.67
N LEU A 55 -14.18 -3.50 -3.42
CA LEU A 55 -13.44 -3.75 -2.19
C LEU A 55 -11.94 -3.79 -2.49
N PRO A 56 -11.20 -2.67 -2.34
CA PRO A 56 -9.75 -2.67 -2.43
C PRO A 56 -9.18 -3.71 -1.47
N THR A 57 -8.32 -4.58 -1.99
CA THR A 57 -7.85 -5.77 -1.29
C THR A 57 -6.36 -5.90 -1.45
N ARG A 58 -5.67 -6.08 -0.32
CA ARG A 58 -4.25 -6.40 -0.31
C ARG A 58 -4.08 -7.91 -0.22
N VAL A 59 -3.23 -8.46 -1.08
CA VAL A 59 -2.99 -9.90 -1.18
C VAL A 59 -1.53 -10.22 -0.97
N TRP A 60 -1.23 -11.04 0.04
CA TRP A 60 0.07 -11.66 0.22
C TRP A 60 -0.01 -13.12 -0.21
N ARG A 61 0.75 -13.50 -1.24
CA ARG A 61 0.75 -14.88 -1.75
C ARG A 61 1.59 -15.79 -0.87
N ALA A 62 1.12 -17.02 -0.66
CA ALA A 62 1.88 -18.07 0.00
C ALA A 62 3.27 -18.26 -0.64
N SER A 63 4.27 -18.55 0.18
CA SER A 63 5.58 -18.97 -0.28
C SER A 63 5.65 -20.50 -0.29
N GLY A 64 6.20 -21.09 -1.35
CA GLY A 64 6.28 -22.55 -1.49
C GLY A 64 4.92 -23.20 -1.74
N THR A 65 4.66 -24.33 -1.07
CA THR A 65 3.39 -25.06 -1.18
C THR A 65 2.26 -24.30 -0.49
N GLN A 66 1.15 -24.06 -1.21
CA GLN A 66 -0.01 -23.41 -0.62
C GLN A 66 -0.83 -24.40 0.22
N HIS A 67 -0.91 -24.15 1.53
CA HIS A 67 -1.69 -24.91 2.50
C HIS A 67 -3.14 -24.41 2.61
N GLY A 68 -3.39 -23.13 2.31
CA GLY A 68 -4.72 -22.56 2.39
C GLY A 68 -4.79 -21.07 2.15
N VAL A 69 -5.98 -20.51 2.36
CA VAL A 69 -6.28 -19.08 2.23
C VAL A 69 -6.79 -18.55 3.56
N ILE A 70 -6.31 -17.37 3.94
CA ILE A 70 -6.80 -16.60 5.09
C ILE A 70 -7.51 -15.36 4.57
N LEU A 71 -8.76 -15.16 4.99
CA LEU A 71 -9.48 -13.90 4.82
C LEU A 71 -9.29 -13.06 6.08
N ALA A 72 -8.52 -11.97 5.98
CA ALA A 72 -8.10 -11.16 7.11
C ALA A 72 -8.94 -9.88 7.18
N LEU A 73 -9.99 -9.90 8.02
CA LEU A 73 -10.93 -8.77 8.19
C LEU A 73 -10.47 -7.87 9.33
N HIS A 74 -10.34 -6.57 9.05
CA HIS A 74 -9.92 -5.57 10.03
C HIS A 74 -11.04 -5.17 11.01
N GLY A 75 -10.69 -4.47 12.08
CA GLY A 75 -11.65 -3.94 13.06
C GLY A 75 -12.28 -2.61 12.65
N PHE A 76 -13.16 -2.08 13.50
CA PHE A 76 -13.75 -0.74 13.30
C PHE A 76 -12.65 0.33 13.23
N THR A 77 -12.76 1.28 12.29
CA THR A 77 -11.78 2.36 11.97
C THR A 77 -10.47 1.95 11.28
N ASP A 78 -10.24 0.67 11.03
CA ASP A 78 -9.00 0.16 10.45
C ASP A 78 -9.12 -0.08 8.93
N SER A 79 -8.08 -0.61 8.29
CA SER A 79 -8.00 -0.94 6.87
C SER A 79 -7.22 -2.23 6.60
N ARG A 80 -7.11 -2.60 5.32
CA ARG A 80 -6.25 -3.69 4.81
C ARG A 80 -4.79 -3.56 5.21
N ASP A 81 -4.32 -2.36 5.57
CA ASP A 81 -2.93 -2.11 5.94
C ASP A 81 -2.56 -2.68 7.32
N GLY A 82 -3.53 -2.87 8.21
CA GLY A 82 -3.31 -3.41 9.57
C GLY A 82 -2.64 -4.79 9.59
N TRP A 83 -2.67 -5.52 8.47
CA TRP A 83 -2.11 -6.86 8.34
C TRP A 83 -0.64 -6.91 7.92
N GLN A 84 -0.01 -5.77 7.61
CA GLN A 84 1.35 -5.73 7.04
C GLN A 84 2.42 -6.46 7.87
N PHE A 85 2.27 -6.49 9.19
CA PHE A 85 3.22 -7.15 10.09
C PHE A 85 2.90 -8.62 10.35
N ALA A 86 1.63 -9.01 10.36
CA ALA A 86 1.21 -10.38 10.61
C ALA A 86 1.26 -11.26 9.35
N ALA A 87 0.85 -10.72 8.19
CA ALA A 87 0.76 -11.45 6.94
C ALA A 87 2.06 -12.18 6.52
N PRO A 88 3.27 -11.60 6.67
CA PRO A 88 4.51 -12.31 6.37
C PRO A 88 4.71 -13.62 7.13
N GLY A 89 4.18 -13.74 8.35
CA GLY A 89 4.23 -14.98 9.13
C GLY A 89 3.40 -16.08 8.48
N PHE A 90 2.18 -15.77 8.05
CA PHE A 90 1.28 -16.69 7.37
C PHE A 90 1.81 -17.09 5.98
N VAL A 91 2.36 -16.14 5.24
CA VAL A 91 3.00 -16.38 3.93
C VAL A 91 4.09 -17.44 4.02
N ARG A 92 4.99 -17.31 5.01
CA ARG A 92 6.07 -18.30 5.23
C ARG A 92 5.54 -19.66 5.69
N ALA A 93 4.37 -19.68 6.33
CA ALA A 93 3.68 -20.90 6.73
C ALA A 93 2.84 -21.54 5.59
N GLY A 94 2.92 -21.01 4.37
CA GLY A 94 2.22 -21.56 3.20
C GLY A 94 0.79 -21.07 3.01
N TYR A 95 0.38 -19.96 3.65
CA TYR A 95 -0.96 -19.40 3.49
C TYR A 95 -0.97 -18.14 2.63
N THR A 96 -1.91 -18.06 1.69
CA THR A 96 -2.21 -16.82 0.96
C THR A 96 -3.19 -16.00 1.79
N VAL A 97 -2.89 -14.72 2.03
CA VAL A 97 -3.72 -13.82 2.83
C VAL A 97 -4.39 -12.80 1.92
N TYR A 98 -5.72 -12.70 2.00
CA TYR A 98 -6.52 -11.63 1.39
C TYR A 98 -7.04 -10.72 2.49
N ALA A 99 -6.70 -9.43 2.43
CA ALA A 99 -7.20 -8.41 3.33
C ALA A 99 -7.98 -7.35 2.55
N PRO A 100 -9.31 -7.47 2.42
CA PRO A 100 -10.14 -6.42 1.84
C PRO A 100 -10.34 -5.28 2.84
N ASP A 101 -10.39 -4.06 2.32
CA ASP A 101 -11.05 -2.95 3.00
C ASP A 101 -12.55 -3.24 3.05
N GLN A 102 -13.11 -3.27 4.25
CA GLN A 102 -14.55 -3.39 4.43
C GLN A 102 -15.22 -2.07 4.04
N ARG A 103 -16.48 -2.15 3.60
CA ARG A 103 -17.27 -1.01 3.15
C ARG A 103 -17.22 0.16 4.13
N GLY A 104 -16.98 1.35 3.60
CA GLY A 104 -16.94 2.58 4.41
C GLY A 104 -15.67 2.72 5.25
N PHE A 105 -14.66 1.87 5.02
CA PHE A 105 -13.35 1.92 5.67
C PHE A 105 -12.24 1.79 4.64
N GLY A 106 -11.01 2.17 5.04
CA GLY A 106 -9.85 2.15 4.16
C GLY A 106 -10.11 2.94 2.88
N ALA A 107 -9.89 2.31 1.73
CA ALA A 107 -10.14 2.89 0.41
C ALA A 107 -11.44 2.40 -0.27
N ALA A 108 -12.29 1.64 0.45
CA ALA A 108 -13.56 1.11 -0.05
C ALA A 108 -14.68 2.16 -0.09
#